data_AF-A0A453RVM0-F1
#
_entry.id   AF-A0A453RVM0-F1
#
_cell.length_a   1.000
_cell.length_b   1.000
_cell.length_c   1.000
_cell.angle_alpha   90.00
_cell.angle_beta   90.00
_cell.angle_gamma   90.00
#
_symmetry.space_group_name_H-M   'P 1'
#
loop_
_entity.id
_entity.type
_entity.pdbx_description
1 polymer ?
#
loop_
_entity_poly.entity_id
_entity_poly.type
_entity_poly.pdbx_seq_one_letter_code
_entity_poly.pdbx_strand_id
1 'polypeptide(L)' 'PRVRFFHWLARLDRCWTADRLARRGLQHPARCPLCNQALETMHHLILGCPFARQI' A
#
# COMPACT_ATOMS: atom_id res chain seq x y z
N PRO A 1 -19.30 0.11 -7.72
CA PRO A 1 -18.73 1.48 -7.92
C PRO A 1 -17.45 1.76 -7.11
N ARG A 2 -17.42 1.46 -5.80
CA ARG A 2 -16.28 1.80 -4.90
C ARG A 2 -14.98 1.02 -5.20
N VAL A 3 -15.07 -0.27 -5.54
CA VAL A 3 -13.90 -1.13 -5.83
C VAL A 3 -13.16 -0.69 -7.10
N ARG A 4 -13.89 -0.29 -8.15
CA ARG A 4 -13.28 0.19 -9.40
C ARG A 4 -12.48 1.47 -9.21
N PHE A 5 -12.94 2.36 -8.33
CA PHE A 5 -12.24 3.61 -8.04
C PHE A 5 -10.93 3.36 -7.29
N PHE A 6 -10.97 2.47 -6.29
CA PHE A 6 -9.76 2.05 -5.57
C PHE A 6 -8.75 1.38 -6.50
N HIS A 7 -9.20 0.46 -7.36
CA HIS A 7 -8.32 -0.22 -8.31
C HIS A 7 -7.71 0.75 -9.35
N TRP A 8 -8.47 1.78 -9.75
CA TRP A 8 -7.99 2.85 -10.64
C TRP A 8 -6.97 3.74 -9.94
N LEU A 9 -7.21 4.15 -8.69
CA LEU A 9 -6.23 4.88 -7.88
C LEU A 9 -4.97 4.05 -7.66
N ALA A 10 -5.11 2.77 -7.30
CA ALA A 10 -4.00 1.84 -7.14
C ALA A 10 -3.14 1.75 -8.40
N ARG A 11 -3.78 1.65 -9.57
CA ARG A 11 -3.10 1.58 -10.87
C ARG A 11 -2.43 2.89 -11.27
N LEU A 12 -2.99 4.03 -10.89
CA LEU A 12 -2.34 5.35 -11.05
C LEU A 12 -1.28 5.62 -9.98
N ASP A 13 -0.95 4.59 -9.19
CA ASP A 13 -0.10 4.68 -8.01
C ASP A 13 -0.67 5.62 -6.94
N ARG A 14 -1.85 6.24 -7.15
CA ARG A 14 -2.42 7.37 -6.41
C ARG A 14 -2.78 7.11 -4.95
N CYS A 15 -2.57 5.89 -4.48
CA CYS A 15 -2.79 5.49 -3.11
C CYS A 15 -1.60 5.88 -2.22
N TRP A 16 -1.90 6.30 -0.99
CA TRP A 16 -0.88 6.60 0.02
C TRP A 16 -0.27 5.28 0.50
N THR A 17 0.95 5.00 0.04
CA THR A 17 1.75 3.84 0.46
C THR A 17 3.15 4.31 0.85
N ALA A 18 3.80 3.60 1.77
CA ALA A 18 5.17 3.90 2.19
C ALA A 18 6.15 3.94 0.99
N ASP A 19 5.99 3.07 0.00
CA ASP A 19 6.81 3.06 -1.22
C ASP A 19 6.70 4.36 -2.03
N ARG A 20 5.49 4.91 -2.17
CA ARG A 20 5.29 6.20 -2.82
C ARG A 20 5.90 7.34 -2.01
N LEU A 21 5.75 7.31 -0.70
CA LEU A 21 6.36 8.32 0.18
C LEU A 21 7.89 8.29 0.05
N ALA A 22 8.49 7.09 -0.02
CA ALA A 22 9.91 6.89 -0.27
C ALA A 22 10.37 7.49 -1.59
N ARG A 23 9.65 7.24 -2.68
CA ARG A 23 9.94 7.82 -4.01
C ARG A 23 9.86 9.35 -4.04
N ARG A 24 9.12 9.96 -3.11
CA ARG A 24 9.00 11.42 -2.97
C ARG A 24 9.94 12.02 -1.93
N GLY A 25 10.81 11.21 -1.31
CA GLY A 25 11.71 11.66 -0.24
C GLY A 25 10.99 12.09 1.03
N LEU A 26 9.73 11.71 1.20
CA LEU A 26 8.95 12.00 2.41
C LEU A 26 9.27 10.97 3.48
N GLN A 27 9.10 11.35 4.76
CA GLN A 27 9.19 10.40 5.86
C GLN A 27 8.19 9.27 5.63
N HIS A 28 8.70 8.04 5.72
CA HIS A 28 7.93 6.84 5.48
C HIS A 28 8.40 5.74 6.43
N PRO A 29 7.49 4.86 6.87
CA PRO A 29 7.89 3.69 7.62
C PRO A 29 8.63 2.71 6.70
N ALA A 30 9.74 2.15 7.18
CA ALA A 30 10.54 1.19 6.42
C ALA A 30 9.80 -0.13 6.14
N ARG A 31 8.73 -0.40 6.90
CA ARG A 31 7.91 -1.61 6.83
C ARG A 31 6.43 -1.24 6.93
N CYS A 32 5.58 -2.11 6.42
CA CYS A 32 4.14 -1.94 6.47
C CYS A 32 3.66 -1.87 7.93
N PRO A 33 2.93 -0.82 8.33
CA PRO A 33 2.46 -0.64 9.70
C PRO A 33 1.45 -1.72 10.13
N LEU A 34 0.85 -2.45 9.18
CA LEU A 34 -0.13 -3.50 9.47
C LEU A 34 0.53 -4.84 9.83
N CYS A 35 1.48 -5.30 9.01
CA CYS A 35 2.09 -6.63 9.18
C CYS A 35 3.54 -6.57 9.68
N ASN A 36 4.20 -5.41 9.58
CA ASN A 36 5.60 -5.16 9.92
C ASN A 36 6.64 -6.11 9.25
N GLN A 37 6.27 -6.77 8.14
CA GLN A 37 7.09 -7.79 7.48
C GLN A 37 7.76 -7.30 6.19
N ALA A 38 7.08 -6.48 5.39
CA ALA A 38 7.57 -6.01 4.10
C ALA A 38 7.27 -4.52 3.89
N LEU A 39 7.88 -3.88 2.90
CA LEU A 39 7.56 -2.50 2.53
C LEU A 39 6.08 -2.40 2.13
N GLU A 40 5.42 -1.33 2.58
CA GLU A 40 4.05 -1.07 2.18
C GLU A 40 4.00 -0.62 0.71
N THR A 41 3.57 -1.54 -0.14
CA THR A 41 3.26 -1.31 -1.55
C THR A 41 1.80 -1.67 -1.80
N MET A 42 1.21 -1.20 -2.90
CA MET A 42 -0.16 -1.59 -3.26
C MET A 42 -0.29 -3.10 -3.50
N HIS A 43 0.72 -3.74 -4.11
CA HIS A 43 0.76 -5.19 -4.25
C HIS A 43 0.80 -5.88 -2.89
N HIS A 44 1.61 -5.37 -1.97
CA HIS A 44 1.63 -5.90 -0.61
C HIS A 44 0.28 -5.72 0.07
N LEU A 45 -0.32 -4.53 0.07
CA LEU A 45 -1.63 -4.30 0.71
C LEU A 45 -2.76 -5.16 0.13
N ILE A 46 -2.79 -5.41 -1.19
CA ILE A 46 -3.88 -6.15 -1.83
C ILE A 46 -3.66 -7.67 -1.78
N LEU A 47 -2.42 -8.14 -1.95
CA LEU A 47 -2.12 -9.56 -2.16
C LEU A 47 -1.16 -10.15 -1.12
N GLY A 48 -0.24 -9.34 -0.59
CA GLY A 48 0.88 -9.82 0.23
C GLY A 48 0.74 -9.59 1.73
N CYS A 49 -0.20 -8.76 2.18
CA CYS A 49 -0.33 -8.35 3.56
C CYS A 49 -1.25 -9.35 4.28
N PRO A 50 -0.71 -10.16 5.21
CA PRO A 50 -1.51 -11.17 5.92
C PRO A 50 -2.63 -10.53 6.73
N PHE A 51 -2.38 -9.32 7.28
CA PHE A 51 -3.38 -8.56 8.02
C PHE A 51 -4.51 -8.07 7.10
N ALA A 52 -4.20 -7.49 5.93
CA ALA A 52 -5.23 -7.03 5.00
C ALA A 52 -6.10 -8.16 4.44
N ARG A 53 -5.56 -9.39 4.40
CA ARG A 53 -6.31 -10.59 3.97
C ARG A 53 -7.28 -11.12 5.03
N GLN A 54 -7.12 -10.69 6.28
CA GLN A 54 -7.97 -11.13 7.41
C GLN A 54 -9.17 -10.21 7.65
N ILE A 55 -9.34 -9.15 6.87
CA ILE A 55 -10.43 -8.16 6.97
C ILE A 55 -11.56 -8.50 6.02
#